data_AF-A0A7V5H2K0-F1
#
_entry.id   AF-A0A7V5H2K0-F1
#
_cell.length_a   1.000
_cell.length_b   1.000
_cell.length_c   1.000
_cell.angle_alpha   90.00
_cell.angle_beta   90.00
_cell.angle_gamma   90.00
#
_symmetry.space_group_name_H-M   'P 1'
#
loop_
_entity.id
_entity.type
_entity.pdbx_description
1 polymer ?
#
loop_
_entity_poly.entity_id
_entity_poly.type
_entity_poly.pdbx_seq_one_letter_code
_entity_poly.pdbx_strand_id
1 'polypeptide(L)'
;MYEIISSIDDLDFHFFLTKPDLPVIILAGDRLYTAFSYRKIAKTCIKLSTTTEQVEIKVLDFSSREFYYLSEKRTLMPNIAVLRWTKKQIIETFNNSLNAREKGLHYPLKYVSSRRFDRIFNDICQLIRQSNK
;
A
#
# COMPACT_ATOMS: atom_id res chain seq x y z
N MET A 1 13.73 -14.01 18.12
CA MET A 1 13.50 -14.93 16.98
C MET A 1 12.23 -14.45 16.31
N TYR A 2 12.31 -14.00 15.05
CA TYR A 2 11.16 -13.49 14.31
C TYR A 2 10.57 -14.64 13.48
N GLU A 3 9.26 -14.84 13.55
CA GLU A 3 8.55 -15.88 12.80
C GLU A 3 8.18 -15.39 11.39
N ILE A 4 8.88 -15.90 10.38
CA ILE A 4 8.51 -15.74 8.97
C ILE A 4 7.42 -16.76 8.67
N ILE A 5 6.25 -16.30 8.25
CA ILE A 5 5.11 -17.19 8.01
C ILE A 5 4.99 -17.66 6.56
N SER A 6 5.69 -16.99 5.63
CA SER A 6 5.73 -17.38 4.21
C SER A 6 6.69 -16.49 3.41
N SER A 7 7.19 -17.04 2.30
CA SER A 7 8.08 -16.38 1.36
C SER A 7 7.55 -16.43 -0.08
N ILE A 8 8.07 -15.54 -0.92
CA ILE A 8 8.01 -15.63 -2.38
C ILE A 8 9.43 -15.94 -2.83
N ASP A 9 9.75 -17.23 -2.90
CA ASP A 9 11.14 -17.74 -2.94
C ASP A 9 11.96 -17.21 -4.11
N ASP A 10 11.36 -17.06 -5.29
CA ASP A 10 12.06 -16.53 -6.47
C ASP A 10 12.47 -15.06 -6.35
N LEU A 11 11.88 -14.34 -5.39
CA LEU A 11 12.16 -12.91 -5.14
C LEU A 11 12.89 -12.67 -3.82
N ASP A 12 13.12 -13.72 -3.02
CA ASP A 12 13.60 -13.63 -1.64
C ASP A 12 12.82 -12.58 -0.85
N PHE A 13 11.49 -12.70 -0.85
CA PHE A 13 10.59 -11.75 -0.18
C PHE A 13 9.76 -12.43 0.88
N HIS A 14 9.68 -11.83 2.07
CA HIS A 14 9.12 -12.47 3.26
C HIS A 14 7.94 -11.69 3.83
N PHE A 15 6.95 -12.40 4.36
CA PHE A 15 5.90 -11.81 5.20
C PHE A 15 6.12 -12.21 6.66
N PHE A 16 6.17 -11.22 7.54
CA PHE A 16 6.29 -11.44 8.98
C PHE A 16 4.91 -11.42 9.65
N LEU A 17 4.67 -12.38 10.55
CA LEU A 17 3.45 -12.56 11.37
C LEU A 17 2.14 -12.80 10.59
N THR A 18 1.85 -12.02 9.55
CA THR A 18 0.61 -12.12 8.77
C THR A 18 0.81 -11.56 7.36
N LYS A 19 0.01 -12.03 6.42
CA LYS A 19 -0.05 -11.46 5.06
C LYS A 19 -1.04 -10.28 5.06
N PRO A 20 -0.79 -9.25 4.22
CA PRO A 20 -1.77 -8.19 4.00
C PRO A 20 -2.98 -8.72 3.23
N ASP A 21 -4.16 -8.22 3.55
CA ASP A 21 -5.36 -8.52 2.79
C ASP A 21 -5.36 -7.78 1.44
N LEU A 22 -5.63 -8.49 0.36
CA LEU A 22 -5.62 -7.93 -0.99
C LEU A 22 -6.97 -7.25 -1.33
N PRO A 23 -6.99 -6.20 -2.18
CA PRO A 23 -5.82 -5.53 -2.76
C PRO A 23 -5.10 -4.63 -1.74
N VAL A 24 -3.92 -4.15 -2.10
CA VAL A 24 -3.16 -3.20 -1.28
C VAL A 24 -2.84 -1.90 -2.02
N ILE A 25 -2.70 -0.83 -1.26
CA ILE A 25 -2.10 0.45 -1.67
C ILE A 25 -0.68 0.49 -1.13
N ILE A 26 0.31 0.77 -1.97
CA ILE A 26 1.71 0.89 -1.61
C ILE A 26 2.09 2.37 -1.68
N LEU A 27 2.54 2.92 -0.56
CA LEU A 27 2.97 4.30 -0.41
C LEU A 27 4.50 4.33 -0.47
N ALA A 28 5.07 5.15 -1.35
CA ALA A 28 6.51 5.38 -1.43
C ALA A 28 6.76 6.87 -1.69
N GLY A 29 7.09 7.60 -0.62
CA GLY A 29 7.11 9.05 -0.63
C GLY A 29 5.74 9.62 -1.00
N ASP A 30 5.69 10.54 -1.96
CA ASP A 30 4.45 11.17 -2.43
C ASP A 30 3.70 10.35 -3.50
N ARG A 31 4.24 9.19 -3.92
CA ARG A 31 3.63 8.35 -4.94
C ARG A 31 2.91 7.14 -4.34
N LEU A 32 1.82 6.77 -5.01
CA LEU A 32 0.98 5.63 -4.68
C LEU A 32 1.01 4.60 -5.81
N TYR A 33 1.06 3.33 -5.42
CA TYR A 33 0.96 2.17 -6.30
C TYR A 33 -0.09 1.21 -5.76
N THR A 34 -0.53 0.26 -6.59
CA THR A 34 -1.47 -0.78 -6.17
C THR A 34 -1.00 -2.16 -6.58
N ALA A 35 -1.36 -3.14 -5.76
CA ALA A 35 -1.08 -4.54 -6.04
C ALA A 35 -2.29 -5.41 -5.68
N PHE A 36 -2.61 -6.34 -6.59
CA PHE A 36 -3.73 -7.28 -6.47
C PHE A 36 -3.23 -8.73 -6.27
N SER A 37 -1.93 -8.91 -6.06
CA SER A 37 -1.32 -10.21 -5.77
C SER A 37 -0.04 -10.03 -4.95
N TYR A 38 0.27 -11.01 -4.11
CA TYR A 38 1.48 -10.99 -3.29
C TYR A 38 2.76 -10.84 -4.12
N ARG A 39 2.83 -11.50 -5.28
CA ARG A 39 3.96 -11.36 -6.20
C ARG A 39 4.10 -9.93 -6.73
N LYS A 40 2.99 -9.22 -6.97
CA LYS A 40 3.04 -7.81 -7.39
C LYS A 40 3.46 -6.90 -6.23
N ILE A 41 3.07 -7.21 -4.99
CA ILE A 41 3.56 -6.51 -3.78
C ILE A 41 5.08 -6.61 -3.72
N ALA A 42 5.61 -7.83 -3.76
CA ALA A 42 7.05 -8.09 -3.67
C ALA A 42 7.84 -7.36 -4.76
N LYS A 43 7.44 -7.54 -6.03
CA LYS A 43 8.10 -6.86 -7.16
C LYS A 43 8.08 -5.34 -7.04
N THR A 44 6.99 -4.77 -6.54
CA THR A 44 6.84 -3.32 -6.41
C THR A 44 7.71 -2.79 -5.27
N CYS A 45 7.68 -3.42 -4.09
CA CYS A 45 8.51 -3.00 -2.95
C CYS A 45 10.01 -3.09 -3.27
N ILE A 46 10.46 -4.20 -3.86
CA ILE A 46 11.86 -4.38 -4.27
C ILE A 46 12.26 -3.28 -5.28
N LYS A 47 11.48 -3.10 -6.35
CA LYS A 47 11.78 -2.09 -7.38
C LYS A 47 11.86 -0.66 -6.80
N LEU A 48 10.95 -0.31 -5.90
CA LEU A 48 10.92 1.04 -5.31
C LEU A 48 12.09 1.28 -4.38
N SER A 49 12.49 0.25 -3.61
CA SER A 49 13.65 0.33 -2.71
C SER A 49 14.99 0.47 -3.43
N THR A 50 15.11 0.00 -4.68
CA THR A 50 16.34 0.13 -5.47
C THR A 50 16.43 1.45 -6.25
N THR A 51 15.30 2.13 -6.45
CA THR A 51 15.25 3.35 -7.30
C THR A 51 15.43 4.63 -6.48
N THR A 52 15.15 4.58 -5.18
CA THR A 52 15.09 5.76 -4.33
C THR A 52 15.76 5.42 -3.00
N GLU A 53 17.01 5.85 -2.84
CA GLU A 53 17.68 5.76 -1.55
C GLU A 53 16.85 6.53 -0.51
N GLN A 54 16.54 5.89 0.62
CA GLN A 54 15.84 6.44 1.79
C GLN A 54 14.30 6.60 1.74
N VAL A 55 13.60 6.10 0.72
CA VAL A 55 12.12 6.16 0.77
C VAL A 55 11.55 5.04 1.63
N GLU A 56 10.92 5.43 2.75
CA GLU A 56 10.09 4.53 3.56
C GLU A 56 8.93 4.01 2.70
N ILE A 57 8.81 2.68 2.60
CA ILE A 57 7.72 2.02 1.85
C ILE A 57 6.72 1.47 2.85
N LYS A 58 5.48 1.96 2.77
CA LYS A 58 4.34 1.47 3.55
C LYS A 58 3.36 0.75 2.62
N VAL A 59 2.73 -0.29 3.13
CA VAL A 59 1.70 -1.05 2.44
C VAL A 59 0.44 -1.01 3.29
N LEU A 60 -0.60 -0.38 2.77
CA LEU A 60 -1.92 -0.36 3.38
C LEU A 60 -2.78 -1.45 2.75
N ASP A 61 -3.32 -2.34 3.56
CA ASP A 61 -4.12 -3.46 3.11
C ASP A 61 -5.63 -3.17 3.13
N PHE A 62 -6.41 -4.08 2.54
CA PHE A 62 -7.86 -3.96 2.43
C PHE A 62 -8.59 -3.95 3.79
N SER A 63 -7.95 -4.46 4.84
CA SER A 63 -8.47 -4.44 6.22
C SER A 63 -8.08 -3.17 7.00
N SER A 64 -7.52 -2.19 6.29
CA SER A 64 -6.98 -0.92 6.81
C SER A 64 -5.79 -1.05 7.75
N ARG A 65 -5.07 -2.17 7.68
CA ARG A 65 -3.80 -2.38 8.40
C ARG A 65 -2.64 -1.83 7.59
N GLU A 66 -1.73 -1.17 8.28
CA GLU A 66 -0.47 -0.72 7.70
C GLU A 66 0.60 -1.79 7.92
N PHE A 67 1.47 -1.93 6.93
CA PHE A 67 2.69 -2.71 6.98
C PHE A 67 3.85 -1.82 6.54
N TYR A 68 5.03 -2.01 7.12
CA TYR A 68 6.27 -1.37 6.67
C TYR A 68 7.15 -2.41 5.98
N TYR A 69 7.82 -1.99 4.92
CA TYR A 69 8.76 -2.83 4.19
C TYR A 69 10.19 -2.55 4.64
N LEU A 70 10.87 -3.58 5.15
CA LEU A 70 12.29 -3.56 5.47
C LEU A 70 13.08 -4.02 4.25
N SER A 71 13.66 -3.08 3.51
CA SER A 71 14.39 -3.36 2.26
C SER A 71 15.58 -4.31 2.45
N GLU A 72 16.39 -4.10 3.50
CA GLU A 72 17.57 -4.92 3.81
C GLU A 72 17.24 -6.40 3.98
N LYS A 73 16.07 -6.70 4.56
CA LYS A 73 15.59 -8.06 4.83
C LYS A 73 14.54 -8.54 3.83
N ARG A 74 14.19 -7.69 2.87
CA ARG A 74 13.06 -7.88 1.93
C ARG A 74 11.79 -8.39 2.61
N THR A 75 11.51 -7.88 3.81
CA THR A 75 10.42 -8.37 4.65
C THR A 75 9.35 -7.31 4.78
N LEU A 76 8.09 -7.70 4.59
CA LEU A 76 6.93 -6.89 4.90
C LEU A 76 6.41 -7.26 6.28
N MET A 77 6.32 -6.27 7.18
CA MET A 77 5.93 -6.47 8.57
C MET A 77 4.71 -5.62 8.90
N PRO A 78 3.70 -6.16 9.62
CA PRO A 78 2.59 -5.35 10.11
C PRO A 78 3.10 -4.28 11.07
N ASN A 79 2.56 -3.06 10.93
CA ASN A 79 2.79 -1.98 11.87
C ASN A 79 1.79 -2.10 13.03
N ILE A 80 2.15 -2.91 14.03
CA ILE A 80 1.28 -3.26 15.16
C ILE A 80 0.98 -2.04 16.06
N ALA A 81 1.87 -1.04 16.06
CA ALA A 81 1.69 0.18 16.84
C ALA A 81 0.70 1.17 16.21
N VAL A 82 0.38 1.02 14.92
CA VAL A 82 -0.48 1.95 14.19
C VAL A 82 -1.93 1.49 14.23
N LEU A 83 -2.82 2.42 14.62
CA LEU A 83 -4.25 2.22 14.52
C LEU A 83 -4.67 2.04 13.06
N ARG A 84 -5.73 1.26 12.86
CA ARG A 84 -6.35 1.07 11.55
C ARG A 84 -6.62 2.40 10.85
N TRP A 85 -6.27 2.48 9.58
CA TRP A 85 -6.50 3.68 8.77
C TRP A 85 -8.00 3.94 8.58
N THR A 86 -8.38 5.20 8.71
CA THR A 86 -9.74 5.67 8.50
C THR A 86 -10.01 5.95 7.02
N LYS A 87 -11.28 5.94 6.62
CA LYS A 87 -11.71 6.35 5.26
C LYS A 87 -11.16 7.73 4.89
N LYS A 88 -11.18 8.66 5.84
CA LYS A 88 -10.71 10.04 5.64
C LYS A 88 -9.22 10.06 5.30
N GLN A 89 -8.39 9.37 6.11
CA GLN A 89 -6.94 9.28 5.86
C GLN A 89 -6.64 8.72 4.47
N ILE A 90 -7.33 7.65 4.05
CA ILE A 90 -7.09 7.05 2.74
C ILE A 90 -7.45 8.00 1.60
N ILE A 91 -8.59 8.69 1.71
CA ILE A 91 -9.04 9.66 0.70
C ILE A 91 -8.07 10.84 0.63
N GLU A 92 -7.66 11.38 1.77
CA GLU A 92 -6.71 12.51 1.83
C GLU A 92 -5.33 12.12 1.28
N THR A 93 -4.81 10.95 1.66
CA THR A 93 -3.56 10.42 1.11
C THR A 93 -3.64 10.24 -0.41
N PHE A 94 -4.74 9.71 -0.94
CA PHE A 94 -4.92 9.63 -2.39
C PHE A 94 -4.95 11.01 -3.04
N ASN A 95 -5.78 11.93 -2.54
CA ASN A 95 -5.95 13.25 -3.13
C ASN A 95 -4.67 14.10 -3.08
N ASN A 96 -3.82 13.91 -2.07
CA ASN A 96 -2.56 14.62 -1.93
C ASN A 96 -1.39 13.92 -2.66
N SER A 97 -1.59 12.69 -3.14
CA SER A 97 -0.56 11.96 -3.87
C SER A 97 -0.16 12.68 -5.17
N LEU A 98 1.09 12.52 -5.55
CA LEU A 98 1.61 13.04 -6.80
C LEU A 98 0.86 12.45 -8.00
N ASN A 99 0.51 11.16 -7.94
CA ASN A 99 -0.26 10.49 -9.00
C ASN A 99 -1.64 11.12 -9.26
N ALA A 100 -2.35 11.50 -8.19
CA ALA A 100 -3.66 12.14 -8.32
C ALA A 100 -3.51 13.56 -8.89
N ARG A 101 -2.56 14.34 -8.36
CA ARG A 101 -2.28 15.71 -8.80
C ARG A 101 -1.86 15.79 -10.27
N GLU A 102 -0.93 14.94 -10.70
CA GLU A 102 -0.43 14.91 -12.09
C GLU A 102 -1.52 14.57 -13.11
N LYS A 103 -2.51 13.74 -12.73
CA LYS A 103 -3.60 13.32 -13.60
C LYS A 103 -4.91 14.10 -13.38
N GLY A 104 -4.91 15.11 -12.51
CA GLY A 104 -6.11 15.87 -12.16
C GLY A 104 -7.23 15.01 -11.53
N LEU A 105 -6.88 13.90 -10.89
CA LEU A 105 -7.83 13.01 -10.25
C LEU A 105 -8.16 13.49 -8.83
N HIS A 106 -9.41 13.30 -8.43
CA HIS A 106 -9.86 13.63 -7.08
C HIS A 106 -10.94 12.65 -6.62
N TYR A 107 -10.82 12.15 -5.39
CA TYR A 107 -11.81 11.34 -4.73
C TYR A 107 -12.61 12.18 -3.71
N PRO A 108 -13.93 12.35 -3.87
CA PRO A 108 -14.72 13.25 -3.03
C PRO A 108 -14.75 12.87 -1.54
N LEU A 109 -14.41 13.82 -0.67
CA LEU A 109 -14.47 13.63 0.80
C LEU A 109 -15.89 13.33 1.34
N LYS A 110 -16.95 13.77 0.65
CA LYS A 110 -18.34 13.44 1.01
C LYS A 110 -18.63 11.93 1.05
N TYR A 111 -17.78 11.11 0.43
CA TYR A 111 -17.90 9.65 0.46
C TYR A 111 -17.45 9.01 1.77
N VAL A 112 -16.77 9.74 2.67
CA VAL A 112 -16.43 9.26 4.01
C VAL A 112 -17.67 8.77 4.78
N SER A 113 -18.74 9.56 4.76
CA SER A 113 -20.00 9.23 5.46
C SER A 113 -20.95 8.37 4.63
N SER A 114 -20.90 8.47 3.30
CA SER A 114 -21.92 7.86 2.42
C SER A 114 -21.50 6.55 1.73
N ARG A 115 -20.23 6.13 1.81
CA ARG A 115 -19.76 4.85 1.24
C ARG A 115 -19.10 3.97 2.30
N ARG A 116 -19.22 2.66 2.13
CA ARG A 116 -18.49 1.67 2.93
C ARG A 116 -16.98 1.73 2.62
N PHE A 117 -16.17 1.28 3.59
CA PHE A 117 -14.70 1.32 3.48
C PHE A 117 -14.18 0.52 2.29
N ASP A 118 -14.63 -0.73 2.17
CA ASP A 118 -14.31 -1.65 1.06
C ASP A 118 -14.51 -1.02 -0.33
N ARG A 119 -15.63 -0.32 -0.52
CA ARG A 119 -15.93 0.39 -1.76
C ARG A 119 -14.96 1.53 -2.01
N ILE A 120 -14.70 2.38 -1.02
CA ILE A 120 -13.74 3.49 -1.13
C ILE A 120 -12.35 2.96 -1.46
N PHE A 121 -11.91 1.93 -0.74
CA PHE A 121 -10.59 1.34 -0.91
C PHE A 121 -10.40 0.78 -2.33
N ASN A 122 -11.38 0.02 -2.82
CA ASN A 122 -11.34 -0.53 -4.17
C ASN A 122 -11.39 0.55 -5.25
N ASP A 123 -12.27 1.55 -5.11
CA ASP A 123 -12.37 2.66 -6.06
C ASP A 123 -11.02 3.41 -6.16
N ILE A 124 -10.40 3.72 -5.01
CA ILE A 124 -9.07 4.35 -4.96
C ILE A 124 -8.01 3.44 -5.58
N CYS A 125 -8.05 2.13 -5.34
CA CYS A 125 -7.12 1.21 -5.98
C CYS A 125 -7.22 1.24 -7.52
N GLN A 126 -8.44 1.34 -8.06
CA GLN A 126 -8.64 1.46 -9.50
C GLN A 126 -8.14 2.80 -10.04
N LEU A 127 -8.39 3.92 -9.34
CA LEU A 127 -7.88 5.23 -9.73
C LEU A 127 -6.35 5.29 -9.75
N ILE A 128 -5.69 4.75 -8.73
CA ILE A 128 -4.22 4.64 -8.68
C ILE A 128 -3.69 3.75 -9.83
N ARG A 129 -4.41 2.66 -10.16
CA ARG A 129 -4.03 1.79 -11.27
C ARG A 129 -4.14 2.51 -12.63
N GLN A 130 -5.12 3.38 -12.79
CA GLN A 130 -5.31 4.18 -14.01
C GLN A 130 -4.26 5.31 -14.11
N SER A 131 -3.89 5.94 -13.00
CA SER A 131 -2.92 7.04 -12.98
C SER A 131 -1.48 6.59 -13.19
N ASN A 132 -1.17 5.33 -12.88
CA ASN A 132 0.13 4.70 -13.13
C ASN A 132 0.30 4.13 -14.56
N LYS A 133 -0.71 4.30 -15.43
CA LYS A 133 -0.59 4.05 -16.87
C LYS A 133 -0.17 5.31 -17.60
#